data_AF-G5LPY7-F1
#
_entry.id   AF-G5LPY7-F1
#
_cell.length_a   1.000
_cell.length_b   1.000
_cell.length_c   1.000
_cell.angle_alpha   90.00
_cell.angle_beta   90.00
_cell.angle_gamma   90.00
#
_symmetry.space_group_name_H-M   'P 1'
#
loop_
_entity.id
_entity.type
_entity.pdbx_description
1 polymer ?
#
loop_
_entity_poly.entity_id
_entity_poly.type
_entity_poly.pdbx_seq_one_letter_code
_entity_poly.pdbx_strand_id
1 'polypeptide(L)'
;LQARLTQPSKRTGKIYYVQVEGIPDNAALQALRTGVTLNDGPTLPAGIEIVAEPDWLWPRTPPIRERKNIPTSWLKVTLYEGRNRQVRRMTAHVGHPTLRLIRYSMGDYTLNGLDNGQWREIAQEKNR
;
A
#
# COMPACT_ATOMS: atom_id res chain seq x y z
N LEU A 1 17.59 11.95 10.13
CA LEU A 1 16.56 10.91 9.85
C LEU A 1 15.63 11.28 8.69
N GLN A 2 15.03 12.48 8.65
CA GLN A 2 14.07 12.86 7.59
C GLN A 2 14.59 12.61 6.17
N ALA A 3 15.78 13.14 5.81
CA ALA A 3 16.37 12.93 4.50
C ALA A 3 16.59 11.45 4.13
N ARG A 4 16.89 10.57 5.11
CA ARG A 4 17.08 9.12 4.85
C ARG A 4 15.79 8.43 4.43
N LEU A 5 14.64 8.88 4.93
CA LEU A 5 13.34 8.27 4.65
C LEU A 5 12.62 8.91 3.46
N THR A 6 12.94 10.16 3.13
CA THR A 6 12.26 10.95 2.09
C THR A 6 13.09 11.20 0.84
N GLN A 7 14.40 10.89 0.84
CA GLN A 7 15.23 11.01 -0.36
C GLN A 7 14.70 10.12 -1.50
N PRO A 8 14.38 10.70 -2.68
CA PRO A 8 13.83 9.96 -3.81
C PRO A 8 14.69 8.79 -4.30
N SER A 9 16.01 8.89 -4.12
CA SER A 9 16.99 7.88 -4.55
C SER A 9 17.07 6.65 -3.63
N LYS A 10 16.59 6.76 -2.39
CA LYS A 10 16.53 5.62 -1.46
C LYS A 10 15.26 4.85 -1.78
N ARG A 11 15.42 3.74 -2.52
CA ARG A 11 14.41 2.71 -2.84
C ARG A 11 13.81 2.08 -1.57
N THR A 12 13.27 2.90 -0.69
CA THR A 12 12.79 2.54 0.63
C THR A 12 11.52 1.75 0.43
N GLY A 13 11.56 0.48 0.80
CA GLY A 13 10.43 -0.44 0.75
C GLY A 13 9.28 0.10 1.60
N LYS A 14 8.09 0.11 1.03
CA LYS A 14 6.84 0.51 1.68
C LYS A 14 5.84 -0.60 1.46
N ILE A 15 5.31 -1.14 2.55
CA ILE A 15 4.26 -2.16 2.49
C ILE A 15 2.92 -1.48 2.76
N TYR A 16 1.96 -1.75 1.89
CA TYR A 16 0.59 -1.29 1.98
C TYR A 16 -0.37 -2.46 2.03
N TYR A 17 -1.43 -2.32 2.81
CA TYR A 17 -2.64 -3.14 2.69
C TYR A 17 -3.70 -2.30 1.99
N VAL A 18 -4.24 -2.84 0.91
CA VAL A 18 -5.07 -2.12 -0.05
C VAL A 18 -6.36 -2.89 -0.24
N GLN A 19 -7.48 -2.30 0.15
CA GLN A 19 -8.79 -2.84 -0.19
C GLN A 19 -9.20 -2.29 -1.55
N VAL A 20 -9.55 -3.17 -2.49
CA VAL A 20 -9.95 -2.81 -3.85
C VAL A 20 -11.35 -3.35 -4.17
N GLU A 21 -12.02 -2.70 -5.13
CA GLU A 21 -13.24 -3.26 -5.72
C GLU A 21 -12.92 -4.48 -6.60
N GLY A 22 -13.77 -5.50 -6.52
CA GLY A 22 -13.60 -6.75 -7.24
C GLY A 22 -12.49 -7.64 -6.68
N ILE A 23 -12.26 -8.73 -7.39
CA ILE A 23 -11.19 -9.70 -7.13
C ILE A 23 -10.26 -9.66 -8.35
N PRO A 24 -9.04 -9.10 -8.22
CA PRO A 24 -8.07 -9.08 -9.31
C PRO A 24 -7.72 -10.49 -9.77
N ASP A 25 -7.74 -10.70 -11.08
CA ASP A 25 -7.31 -11.95 -11.68
C ASP A 25 -5.78 -12.02 -11.79
N ASN A 26 -5.26 -13.17 -12.24
CA ASN A 26 -3.82 -13.37 -12.38
C ASN A 26 -3.18 -12.40 -13.37
N ALA A 27 -3.90 -11.96 -14.42
CA ALA A 27 -3.37 -11.02 -15.40
C ALA A 27 -3.18 -9.62 -14.80
N ALA A 28 -4.19 -9.14 -14.06
CA ALA A 28 -4.13 -7.87 -13.34
C ALA A 28 -3.03 -7.88 -12.27
N LEU A 29 -2.93 -8.95 -11.48
CA LEU A 29 -1.87 -9.12 -10.48
C LEU A 29 -0.49 -9.12 -11.14
N GLN A 30 -0.33 -9.83 -12.26
CA GLN A 30 0.94 -9.90 -12.96
C GLN A 30 1.34 -8.54 -13.54
N ALA A 31 0.41 -7.80 -14.15
CA ALA A 31 0.66 -6.46 -14.64
C ALA A 31 1.14 -5.51 -13.53
N LEU A 32 0.53 -5.59 -12.34
CA LEU A 32 0.98 -4.80 -11.18
C LEU A 32 2.38 -5.21 -10.71
N ARG A 33 2.74 -6.51 -10.75
CA ARG A 33 4.06 -7.01 -10.34
C ARG A 33 5.17 -6.58 -11.30
N THR A 34 4.92 -6.69 -12.60
CA THR A 34 5.91 -6.34 -13.64
C THR A 34 6.03 -4.83 -13.84
N GLY A 35 4.95 -4.10 -13.59
CA GLY A 35 4.85 -2.66 -13.74
C GLY A 35 3.84 -2.28 -14.82
N VAL A 36 3.18 -1.14 -14.60
CA VAL A 36 2.19 -0.55 -15.50
C VAL A 36 2.65 0.84 -15.95
N THR A 37 2.21 1.29 -17.12
CA THR A 37 2.51 2.64 -17.61
C THR A 37 1.42 3.61 -17.17
N LEU A 38 1.76 4.51 -16.24
CA LEU A 38 0.91 5.60 -15.81
C LEU A 38 1.23 6.88 -16.61
N ASN A 39 0.45 7.94 -16.43
CA ASN A 39 0.65 9.22 -17.15
C ASN A 39 2.03 9.87 -16.92
N ASP A 40 2.69 9.57 -15.80
CA ASP A 40 4.04 10.01 -15.42
C ASP A 40 5.11 8.91 -15.67
N GLY A 41 4.80 7.92 -16.52
CA GLY A 41 5.74 6.89 -16.97
C GLY A 41 5.52 5.49 -16.37
N PRO A 42 6.38 4.51 -16.72
CA PRO A 42 6.30 3.14 -16.20
C PRO A 42 6.55 3.10 -14.69
N THR A 43 5.88 2.20 -13.97
CA THR A 43 6.21 1.88 -12.57
C THR A 43 7.34 0.85 -12.51
N LEU A 44 8.11 0.89 -11.43
CA LEU A 44 9.04 -0.18 -11.10
C LEU A 44 8.28 -1.47 -10.75
N PRO A 45 8.95 -2.63 -10.80
CA PRO A 45 8.40 -3.87 -10.27
C PRO A 45 7.97 -3.74 -8.81
N ALA A 46 6.88 -4.42 -8.46
CA ALA A 46 6.24 -4.35 -7.15
C ALA A 46 5.92 -5.74 -6.61
N GLY A 47 5.93 -5.88 -5.28
CA GLY A 47 5.37 -7.07 -4.64
C GLY A 47 3.85 -6.96 -4.55
N ILE A 48 3.12 -7.95 -5.06
CA ILE A 48 1.65 -7.96 -5.06
C ILE A 48 1.15 -9.35 -4.66
N GLU A 49 0.42 -9.41 -3.56
CA GLU A 49 -0.16 -10.63 -2.98
C GLU A 49 -1.65 -10.37 -2.67
N ILE A 50 -2.54 -11.30 -3.05
CA ILE A 50 -3.90 -11.34 -2.48
C ILE A 50 -3.78 -11.89 -1.06
N VAL A 51 -4.42 -11.23 -0.12
CA VAL A 51 -4.42 -11.60 1.31
C VAL A 51 -5.84 -11.55 1.86
N ALA A 52 -6.05 -12.24 2.99
CA ALA A 52 -7.27 -12.07 3.77
C ALA A 52 -7.35 -10.63 4.34
N GLU A 53 -8.54 -10.24 4.79
CA GLU A 53 -8.69 -9.03 5.60
C GLU A 53 -7.80 -9.15 6.86
N PRO A 54 -6.95 -8.15 7.17
CA PRO A 54 -6.05 -8.28 8.30
C PRO A 54 -6.78 -8.24 9.65
N ASP A 55 -6.45 -9.13 10.58
CA ASP A 55 -7.10 -9.20 11.90
C ASP A 55 -6.89 -7.94 12.77
N TRP A 56 -5.81 -7.19 12.52
CA TRP A 56 -5.50 -5.93 13.21
C TRP A 56 -6.23 -4.71 12.62
N LEU A 57 -7.11 -4.91 11.63
CA LEU A 57 -7.78 -3.84 10.92
C LEU A 57 -8.78 -3.11 11.83
N TRP A 58 -8.55 -1.82 12.05
CA TRP A 58 -9.51 -0.96 12.75
C TRP A 58 -10.69 -0.59 11.84
N PRO A 59 -11.89 -0.30 12.38
CA PRO A 59 -13.01 0.22 11.59
C PRO A 59 -12.69 1.61 11.03
N ARG A 60 -13.27 1.95 9.88
CA ARG A 60 -13.09 3.28 9.25
C ARG A 60 -14.34 4.13 9.48
N THR A 61 -14.14 5.39 9.87
CA THR A 61 -15.22 6.40 10.00
C THR A 61 -14.93 7.60 9.09
N PRO A 62 -15.79 7.93 8.11
CA PRO A 62 -16.94 7.15 7.65
C PRO A 62 -16.51 5.84 6.98
N PRO A 63 -17.41 4.82 6.91
CA PRO A 63 -17.10 3.55 6.27
C PRO A 63 -16.75 3.74 4.79
N ILE A 64 -16.15 2.71 4.19
CA ILE A 64 -15.93 2.69 2.75
C ILE A 64 -17.28 2.73 2.02
N ARG A 65 -17.27 3.21 0.77
CA ARG A 65 -18.47 3.13 -0.07
C ARG A 65 -18.65 1.69 -0.53
N GLU A 66 -19.52 0.96 0.14
CA GLU A 66 -19.85 -0.41 -0.23
C GLU A 66 -20.93 -0.44 -1.31
N ARG A 67 -20.73 -1.31 -2.30
CA ARG A 67 -21.74 -1.62 -3.31
C ARG A 67 -22.15 -3.08 -3.09
N LYS A 68 -23.39 -3.31 -2.64
CA LYS A 68 -23.89 -4.64 -2.21
C LYS A 68 -23.57 -5.80 -3.16
N ASN A 69 -23.48 -5.53 -4.46
CA ASN A 69 -23.30 -6.55 -5.49
C ASN A 69 -21.87 -6.61 -6.07
N ILE A 70 -20.91 -5.89 -5.49
CA ILE A 70 -19.51 -5.90 -5.94
C ILE A 70 -18.65 -6.41 -4.78
N PRO A 71 -18.00 -7.56 -4.90
CA PRO A 71 -17.10 -8.05 -3.86
C PRO A 71 -15.91 -7.10 -3.70
N THR A 72 -15.23 -7.20 -2.57
CA THR A 72 -13.94 -6.51 -2.35
C THR A 72 -12.86 -7.52 -2.03
N SER A 73 -11.62 -7.18 -2.33
CA SER A 73 -10.46 -8.00 -1.98
C SER A 73 -9.36 -7.15 -1.35
N TRP A 74 -8.49 -7.80 -0.59
CA TRP A 74 -7.34 -7.18 0.04
C TRP A 74 -6.06 -7.58 -0.69
N LEU A 75 -5.24 -6.58 -0.99
CA LEU A 75 -3.91 -6.74 -1.57
C LEU A 75 -2.86 -6.26 -0.58
N LYS A 76 -1.80 -7.04 -0.43
CA LYS A 76 -0.54 -6.57 0.15
C LYS A 76 0.36 -6.11 -0.99
N VAL A 77 0.70 -4.82 -0.97
CA VAL A 77 1.45 -4.13 -2.02
C VAL A 77 2.77 -3.61 -1.47
N THR A 78 3.89 -4.07 -2.02
CA THR A 78 5.24 -3.63 -1.65
C THR A 78 5.81 -2.75 -2.77
N LEU A 79 6.05 -1.47 -2.49
CA LEU A 79 6.63 -0.52 -3.45
C LEU A 79 8.00 -0.01 -3.00
N TYR A 80 8.86 0.27 -3.98
CA TYR A 80 10.20 0.84 -3.80
C TYR A 80 10.33 2.28 -4.33
N GLU A 81 9.22 2.85 -4.80
CA GLU A 81 9.09 4.24 -5.23
C GLU A 81 7.96 4.93 -4.44
N GLY A 82 7.69 6.20 -4.72
CA GLY A 82 6.77 7.03 -3.95
C GLY A 82 6.08 8.11 -4.77
N ARG A 83 5.61 7.76 -5.98
CA ARG A 83 4.95 8.73 -6.87
C ARG A 83 3.59 9.15 -6.32
N ASN A 84 3.09 10.31 -6.79
CA ASN A 84 1.81 10.85 -6.36
C ASN A 84 0.69 9.80 -6.52
N ARG A 85 0.01 9.46 -5.42
CA ARG A 85 -1.12 8.51 -5.38
C ARG A 85 -0.86 7.18 -6.08
N GLN A 86 0.40 6.72 -6.13
CA GLN A 86 0.83 5.64 -6.99
C GLN A 86 0.00 4.36 -6.85
N VAL A 87 -0.15 3.83 -5.62
CA VAL A 87 -0.96 2.62 -5.36
C VAL A 87 -2.37 2.76 -5.95
N ARG A 88 -3.03 3.89 -5.69
CA ARG A 88 -4.41 4.12 -6.16
C ARG A 88 -4.50 4.16 -7.69
N ARG A 89 -3.50 4.76 -8.34
CA ARG A 89 -3.43 4.85 -9.81
C ARG A 89 -3.13 3.48 -10.43
N MET A 90 -2.22 2.71 -9.83
CA MET A 90 -1.90 1.36 -10.27
C MET A 90 -3.12 0.43 -10.20
N THR A 91 -3.82 0.36 -9.06
CA THR A 91 -4.96 -0.56 -8.96
C THR A 91 -6.12 -0.13 -9.85
N ALA A 92 -6.38 1.18 -9.99
CA ALA A 92 -7.39 1.68 -10.93
C ALA A 92 -7.04 1.39 -12.40
N HIS A 93 -5.75 1.46 -12.77
CA HIS A 93 -5.28 1.18 -14.12
C HIS A 93 -5.57 -0.27 -14.54
N VAL A 94 -5.49 -1.22 -13.61
CA VAL A 94 -5.85 -2.63 -13.87
C VAL A 94 -7.32 -2.96 -13.58
N GLY A 95 -8.19 -1.96 -13.43
CA GLY A 95 -9.63 -2.15 -13.29
C GLY A 95 -10.15 -2.37 -11.86
N HIS A 96 -9.30 -2.23 -10.83
CA HIS A 96 -9.65 -2.48 -9.43
C HIS A 96 -9.41 -1.23 -8.54
N PRO A 97 -10.29 -0.22 -8.58
CA PRO A 97 -10.12 1.01 -7.81
C PRO A 97 -9.93 0.76 -6.31
N THR A 98 -8.99 1.49 -5.70
CA THR A 98 -8.71 1.42 -4.26
C THR A 98 -9.83 2.07 -3.42
N LEU A 99 -10.44 1.30 -2.53
CA LEU A 99 -11.42 1.74 -1.52
C LEU A 99 -10.74 2.23 -0.24
N ARG A 100 -9.75 1.47 0.26
CA ARG A 100 -9.00 1.73 1.49
C ARG A 100 -7.52 1.48 1.27
N LEU A 101 -6.67 2.34 1.84
CA LEU A 101 -5.22 2.25 1.70
C LEU A 101 -4.59 2.48 3.07
N ILE A 102 -3.85 1.48 3.55
CA ILE A 102 -3.14 1.53 4.83
C ILE A 102 -1.66 1.28 4.55
N ARG A 103 -0.79 2.22 4.93
CA ARG A 103 0.65 1.98 4.89
C ARG A 103 1.06 1.28 6.18
N TYR A 104 1.38 0.00 6.08
CA TYR A 104 1.75 -0.84 7.22
C TYR A 104 3.22 -0.68 7.58
N SER A 105 4.12 -0.53 6.60
CA SER A 105 5.54 -0.29 6.87
C SER A 105 6.18 0.74 5.95
N MET A 106 7.29 1.31 6.41
CA MET A 106 8.18 2.16 5.64
C MET A 106 9.61 2.02 6.18
N GLY A 107 10.50 1.41 5.38
CA GLY A 107 11.83 1.03 5.85
C GLY A 107 11.73 0.10 7.07
N ASP A 108 12.45 0.42 8.13
CA ASP A 108 12.52 -0.40 9.36
C ASP A 108 11.30 -0.23 10.28
N TYR A 109 10.38 0.68 9.95
CA TYR A 109 9.23 1.03 10.80
C TYR A 109 7.96 0.33 10.35
N THR A 110 7.21 -0.23 11.31
CA THR A 110 5.92 -0.90 11.09
C THR A 110 4.85 -0.39 12.04
N LEU A 111 3.57 -0.59 11.67
CA LEU A 111 2.40 -0.36 12.52
C LEU A 111 2.21 -1.45 13.59
N ASN A 112 3.09 -2.44 13.69
CA ASN A 112 2.95 -3.50 14.67
C ASN A 112 2.83 -2.92 16.10
N GLY A 113 1.83 -3.39 16.85
CA GLY A 113 1.53 -2.92 18.21
C GLY A 113 1.17 -1.43 18.31
N LEU A 114 0.64 -0.82 17.24
CA LEU A 114 0.20 0.59 17.26
C LEU A 114 -1.23 0.72 16.75
N ASP A 115 -2.15 1.05 17.66
CA ASP A 115 -3.56 1.25 17.33
C ASP A 115 -3.81 2.53 16.51
N ASN A 116 -4.96 2.60 15.86
CA ASN A 116 -5.34 3.77 15.09
C ASN A 116 -5.39 5.03 15.96
N GLY A 117 -4.74 6.10 15.49
CA GLY A 117 -4.67 7.38 16.20
C GLY A 117 -3.61 7.42 17.31
N GLN A 118 -2.99 6.29 17.66
CA GLN A 118 -1.92 6.24 18.64
C GLN A 118 -0.56 6.58 18.00
N TRP A 119 0.38 6.98 18.84
CA TRP A 119 1.78 7.20 18.48
C TRP A 119 2.69 6.56 19.52
N ARG A 120 3.92 6.25 19.12
CA ARG A 120 4.99 5.85 20.05
C ARG A 120 6.27 6.58 19.71
N GLU A 121 7.01 6.99 20.74
CA GLU A 121 8.38 7.42 20.58
C GLU A 121 9.28 6.24 20.26
N ILE A 122 10.26 6.46 19.38
CA ILE A 122 11.29 5.48 19.06
C ILE A 122 12.60 6.08 19.56
N ALA A 123 13.29 5.36 20.44
CA ALA A 123 14.60 5.77 20.91
C ALA A 123 15.52 5.96 19.70
N GLN A 124 16.22 7.11 19.64
CA GLN A 124 17.24 7.30 18.62
C GLN A 124 18.36 6.30 18.89
N GLU A 125 18.61 5.39 17.94
CA GLU A 125 19.87 4.67 17.93
C GLU A 125 20.99 5.71 17.90
N LYS A 126 21.80 5.75 18.97
CA LYS A 126 23.08 6.44 18.96
C LYS A 126 23.94 5.73 17.92
N ASN A 127 23.94 6.23 16.69
CA ASN A 127 24.90 5.80 15.68
C ASN A 127 26.30 5.91 16.28
N ARG A 128 26.96 4.76 16.46
CA ARG A 128 28.41 4.65 16.62
C ARG A 128 29.06 4.68 15.25
#